data_AF-A0AAV8UZQ1-F1
#
_entry.id   AF-A0AAV8UZQ1-F1
#
_cell.length_a   1.000
_cell.length_b   1.000
_cell.length_c   1.000
_cell.angle_alpha   90.00
_cell.angle_beta   90.00
_cell.angle_gamma   90.00
#
_symmetry.space_group_name_H-M   'P 1'
#
loop_
_entity.id
_entity.type
_entity.pdbx_description
1 polymer ?
#
loop_
_entity_poly.entity_id
_entity_poly.type
_entity_poly.pdbx_seq_one_letter_code
_entity_poly.pdbx_strand_id
1 'polypeptide(L)'
;MGFCDFAFILEACWISAFAMLGVQCRLWIGRLFELIQVTSESTAMFHDLPANAMGSFLMGFLTTRDSILKQLHPTLHIGTSTGFLGSFTTFASWNLSVTDLFIMGQVASGLVALVIGTQSAIVSWVMGSQLAAFVEYRFPERVQEDDEEIGPFLKSQHLAYVGFPLLALLFIGFSILVWQDDSRNRDEIWIATLLAPVGALGRWQLARLNKRGGWFFWGTYTANMLAISVDVVVESIIVAEETVNLVVLAIPSGIAGCLSTVSTFVNEIQSLQKHLEIKDVSEEIAEAEEEQVKKVPQAIKDMAKQYIYVLASLGSAQALFLLTYGTVTWTRG
;
A
#
# COMPACT_ATOMS: atom_id res chain seq x y z
N MET A 1 -4.56 -33.51 -0.09
CA MET A 1 -4.54 -32.04 -0.24
C MET A 1 -5.88 -31.65 -0.83
N GLY A 2 -6.70 -30.91 -0.10
CA GLY A 2 -8.02 -30.50 -0.59
C GLY A 2 -7.90 -29.39 -1.63
N PHE A 3 -8.96 -29.17 -2.42
CA PHE A 3 -9.03 -28.05 -3.38
C PHE A 3 -8.80 -26.69 -2.71
N CYS A 4 -9.24 -26.52 -1.45
CA CYS A 4 -8.99 -25.31 -0.65
C CYS A 4 -7.51 -25.07 -0.33
N ASP A 5 -6.74 -26.14 -0.06
CA ASP A 5 -5.30 -26.02 0.23
C ASP A 5 -4.54 -25.55 -1.01
N PHE A 6 -4.93 -26.06 -2.19
CA PHE A 6 -4.31 -25.69 -3.46
C PHE A 6 -4.56 -24.22 -3.82
N ALA A 7 -5.80 -23.74 -3.67
CA ALA A 7 -6.14 -22.35 -3.94
C ALA A 7 -5.35 -21.39 -3.03
N PHE A 8 -5.26 -21.70 -1.73
CA PHE A 8 -4.49 -20.91 -0.77
C PHE A 8 -3.00 -20.81 -1.14
N ILE A 9 -2.39 -21.93 -1.53
CA ILE A 9 -0.98 -21.97 -1.95
C ILE A 9 -0.78 -21.15 -3.23
N LEU A 10 -1.70 -21.28 -4.19
CA LEU A 10 -1.63 -20.54 -5.44
C LEU A 10 -1.73 -19.02 -5.21
N GLU A 11 -2.65 -18.56 -4.36
CA GLU A 11 -2.74 -17.15 -3.96
C GLU A 11 -1.45 -16.68 -3.29
N ALA A 12 -0.89 -17.46 -2.37
CA ALA A 12 0.37 -17.13 -1.71
C ALA A 12 1.53 -16.99 -2.71
N CYS A 13 1.63 -17.88 -3.70
CA CYS A 13 2.63 -17.79 -4.77
C CYS A 13 2.47 -16.52 -5.60
N TRP A 14 1.25 -16.19 -6.01
CA TRP A 14 0.98 -14.96 -6.78
C TRP A 14 1.29 -13.70 -5.97
N ILE A 15 0.84 -13.64 -4.71
CA ILE A 15 1.15 -12.52 -3.81
C ILE A 15 2.66 -12.36 -3.67
N SER A 16 3.39 -13.46 -3.47
CA SER A 16 4.85 -13.43 -3.32
C SER A 16 5.54 -12.91 -4.57
N ALA A 17 5.23 -13.46 -5.75
CA ALA A 17 5.86 -13.05 -7.00
C ALA A 17 5.60 -11.58 -7.33
N PHE A 18 4.36 -11.12 -7.17
CA PHE A 18 4.00 -9.73 -7.39
C PHE A 18 4.59 -8.80 -6.32
N ALA A 19 4.76 -9.25 -5.06
CA ALA A 19 5.41 -8.47 -4.01
C ALA A 19 6.89 -8.20 -4.32
N MET A 20 7.61 -9.21 -4.81
CA MET A 20 9.00 -9.07 -5.26
C MET A 20 9.14 -8.04 -6.39
N LEU A 21 8.20 -8.04 -7.33
CA LEU A 21 8.15 -7.03 -8.39
C LEU A 21 7.81 -5.64 -7.83
N GLY A 22 6.86 -5.56 -6.90
CA GLY A 22 6.43 -4.30 -6.28
C GLY A 22 7.56 -3.61 -5.52
N VAL A 23 8.34 -4.35 -4.72
CA VAL A 23 9.51 -3.81 -4.01
C VAL A 23 10.57 -3.30 -4.99
N GLN A 24 10.88 -4.03 -6.05
CA GLN A 24 11.85 -3.55 -7.04
C GLN A 24 11.38 -2.25 -7.70
N CYS A 25 10.11 -2.18 -8.13
CA CYS A 25 9.54 -0.97 -8.70
C CYS A 25 9.61 0.21 -7.71
N ARG A 26 9.28 -0.01 -6.44
CA ARG A 26 9.29 1.02 -5.40
C ARG A 26 10.69 1.60 -5.24
N LEU A 27 11.67 0.73 -5.03
CA LEU A 27 13.04 1.15 -4.80
C LEU A 27 13.66 1.78 -6.05
N TRP A 28 13.29 1.34 -7.26
CA TRP A 28 13.74 1.97 -8.51
C TRP A 28 13.16 3.36 -8.73
N ILE A 29 11.87 3.54 -8.49
CA ILE A 29 11.22 4.83 -8.65
C ILE A 29 11.75 5.82 -7.60
N GLY A 30 11.99 5.38 -6.36
CA GLY A 30 12.62 6.20 -5.34
C GLY A 30 13.99 6.73 -5.79
N ARG A 31 14.85 5.85 -6.32
CA ARG A 31 16.16 6.23 -6.87
C ARG A 31 16.06 7.14 -8.08
N LEU A 32 15.15 6.85 -9.00
CA LEU A 32 14.95 7.68 -10.19
C LEU A 32 14.64 9.13 -9.80
N PHE A 33 13.72 9.32 -8.84
CA PHE A 33 13.29 10.64 -8.40
C PHE A 33 14.34 11.37 -7.56
N GLU A 34 15.18 10.64 -6.84
CA GLU A 34 16.38 11.17 -6.20
C GLU A 34 17.42 11.65 -7.22
N LEU A 35 17.71 10.84 -8.25
CA LEU A 35 18.69 11.17 -9.29
C LEU A 35 18.32 12.44 -10.07
N ILE A 36 17.03 12.66 -10.32
CA ILE A 36 16.52 13.90 -10.93
C ILE A 36 16.25 15.03 -9.91
N GLN A 37 16.70 14.85 -8.66
CA GLN A 37 16.67 15.86 -7.59
C GLN A 37 15.26 16.33 -7.20
N VAL A 38 14.26 15.45 -7.32
CA VAL A 38 12.87 15.75 -6.92
C VAL A 38 12.61 15.35 -5.47
N THR A 39 13.21 14.24 -5.01
CA THR A 39 13.04 13.73 -3.65
C THR A 39 14.36 13.72 -2.88
N SER A 40 14.29 13.86 -1.55
CA SER A 40 15.46 13.83 -0.66
C SER A 40 15.05 13.48 0.78
N GLU A 41 15.92 12.77 1.50
CA GLU A 41 15.82 12.45 2.93
C GLU A 41 15.68 13.69 3.83
N SER A 42 16.16 14.86 3.36
CA SER A 42 16.20 16.09 4.16
C SER A 42 15.03 17.06 3.88
N THR A 43 14.03 16.62 3.11
CA THR A 43 12.91 17.49 2.69
C THR A 43 11.58 16.79 2.85
N ALA A 44 10.48 17.56 2.77
CA ALA A 44 9.14 16.99 2.79
C ALA A 44 8.80 16.09 1.57
N MET A 45 9.62 16.14 0.52
CA MET A 45 9.53 15.29 -0.66
C MET A 45 10.35 14.01 -0.45
N PHE A 46 9.83 13.09 0.37
CA PHE A 46 10.51 11.84 0.72
C PHE A 46 10.56 10.84 -0.45
N HIS A 47 11.51 9.90 -0.42
CA HIS A 47 11.82 9.00 -1.54
C HIS A 47 10.65 8.12 -1.99
N ASP A 48 9.84 7.61 -1.06
CA ASP A 48 8.69 6.76 -1.38
C ASP A 48 7.45 7.55 -1.87
N LEU A 49 7.47 8.89 -1.87
CA LEU A 49 6.31 9.71 -2.25
C LEU A 49 5.80 9.39 -3.67
N PRO A 50 6.65 9.29 -4.73
CA PRO A 50 6.18 8.97 -6.07
C PRO A 50 5.61 7.54 -6.15
N ALA A 51 6.25 6.57 -5.50
CA ALA A 51 5.78 5.19 -5.46
C ALA A 51 4.42 5.07 -4.74
N ASN A 52 4.25 5.78 -3.61
CA ASN A 52 2.99 5.85 -2.87
C ASN A 52 1.88 6.49 -3.69
N ALA A 53 2.16 7.58 -4.41
CA ALA A 53 1.22 8.24 -5.31
C ALA A 53 0.81 7.31 -6.48
N MET A 54 1.79 6.77 -7.21
CA MET A 54 1.54 5.87 -8.36
C MET A 54 0.81 4.59 -7.96
N GLY A 55 1.22 3.96 -6.86
CA GLY A 55 0.55 2.76 -6.36
C GLY A 55 -0.89 3.04 -5.90
N SER A 56 -1.15 4.21 -5.30
CA SER A 56 -2.51 4.61 -4.93
C SER A 56 -3.38 4.92 -6.14
N PHE A 57 -2.83 5.55 -7.18
CA PHE A 57 -3.50 5.73 -8.48
C PHE A 57 -3.92 4.40 -9.09
N LEU A 58 -2.98 3.46 -9.20
CA LEU A 58 -3.26 2.14 -9.76
C LEU A 58 -4.26 1.36 -8.90
N MET A 59 -4.23 1.52 -7.58
CA MET A 59 -5.21 0.93 -6.68
C MET A 59 -6.61 1.51 -6.92
N GLY A 60 -6.75 2.83 -7.09
CA GLY A 60 -8.03 3.47 -7.43
C GLY A 60 -8.59 3.01 -8.77
N PHE A 61 -7.71 2.88 -9.78
CA PHE A 61 -8.10 2.33 -11.08
C PHE A 61 -8.58 0.87 -10.97
N LEU A 62 -7.80 0.03 -10.28
CA LEU A 62 -8.10 -1.41 -10.13
C LEU A 62 -9.40 -1.65 -9.35
N THR A 63 -9.57 -0.96 -8.22
CA THR A 63 -10.72 -1.15 -7.31
C THR A 63 -12.02 -0.55 -7.83
N THR A 64 -11.96 0.32 -8.84
CA THR A 64 -13.16 0.82 -9.53
C THR A 64 -13.67 -0.17 -10.58
N ARG A 65 -12.78 -0.96 -11.19
CA ARG A 65 -13.12 -2.02 -12.17
C ARG A 65 -13.09 -3.43 -11.59
N ASP A 66 -13.31 -3.51 -10.28
CA ASP A 66 -13.02 -4.68 -9.43
C ASP A 66 -13.85 -5.92 -9.81
N SER A 67 -15.08 -5.73 -10.29
CA SER A 67 -16.00 -6.80 -10.68
C SER A 67 -15.44 -7.68 -11.80
N ILE A 68 -14.85 -7.09 -12.84
CA ILE A 68 -14.39 -7.80 -14.04
C ILE A 68 -13.15 -8.65 -13.71
N LEU A 69 -12.11 -8.02 -13.15
CA LEU A 69 -10.85 -8.72 -12.88
C LEU A 69 -11.02 -9.78 -11.79
N LYS A 70 -11.86 -9.54 -10.78
CA LYS A 70 -12.16 -10.56 -9.76
C LYS A 70 -12.97 -11.73 -10.29
N GLN A 71 -13.95 -11.48 -11.16
CA GLN A 71 -14.77 -12.54 -11.76
C GLN A 71 -13.96 -13.39 -12.73
N LEU A 72 -13.13 -12.76 -13.56
CA LEU A 72 -12.34 -13.46 -14.55
C LEU A 72 -11.12 -14.15 -13.93
N HIS A 73 -10.35 -13.44 -13.08
CA HIS A 73 -9.04 -13.90 -12.58
C HIS A 73 -8.77 -13.48 -11.11
N PRO A 74 -9.39 -14.15 -10.13
CA PRO A 74 -9.28 -13.78 -8.72
C PRO A 74 -7.83 -13.85 -8.17
N THR A 75 -7.05 -14.85 -8.58
CA THR A 75 -5.63 -15.03 -8.20
C THR A 75 -4.71 -13.94 -8.78
N LEU A 76 -5.01 -13.47 -9.99
CA LEU A 76 -4.26 -12.36 -10.60
C LEU A 76 -4.63 -11.03 -9.94
N HIS A 77 -5.92 -10.85 -9.63
CA HIS A 77 -6.39 -9.67 -8.92
C HIS A 77 -5.72 -9.57 -7.55
N ILE A 78 -5.67 -10.65 -6.76
CA ILE A 78 -5.02 -10.64 -5.44
C ILE A 78 -3.50 -10.46 -5.55
N GLY A 79 -2.84 -11.08 -6.54
CA GLY A 79 -1.42 -10.83 -6.83
C GLY A 79 -1.15 -9.35 -7.14
N THR A 80 -1.96 -8.73 -8.01
CA THR A 80 -1.81 -7.32 -8.40
C THR A 80 -2.12 -6.36 -7.25
N SER A 81 -3.29 -6.50 -6.62
CA SER A 81 -3.72 -5.61 -5.53
C SER A 81 -2.91 -5.81 -4.25
N THR A 82 -2.84 -7.04 -3.76
CA THR A 82 -2.26 -7.35 -2.45
C THR A 82 -0.75 -7.53 -2.54
N GLY A 83 -0.27 -8.27 -3.54
CA GLY A 83 1.17 -8.47 -3.76
C GLY A 83 1.85 -7.19 -4.24
N PHE A 84 1.58 -6.76 -5.47
CA PHE A 84 2.33 -5.70 -6.14
C PHE A 84 1.99 -4.31 -5.63
N LEU A 85 0.75 -3.83 -5.78
CA LEU A 85 0.38 -2.47 -5.35
C LEU A 85 0.55 -2.27 -3.85
N GLY A 86 0.32 -3.34 -3.10
CA GLY A 86 0.58 -3.38 -1.67
C GLY A 86 2.06 -3.18 -1.33
N SER A 87 2.98 -3.85 -2.03
CA SER A 87 4.45 -3.77 -1.81
C SER A 87 5.15 -2.63 -2.55
N PHE A 88 4.48 -2.07 -3.56
CA PHE A 88 4.92 -0.92 -4.33
C PHE A 88 4.74 0.38 -3.54
N THR A 89 3.83 0.38 -2.57
CA THR A 89 3.66 1.47 -1.60
C THR A 89 4.18 1.04 -0.23
N THR A 90 4.58 1.98 0.60
CA THR A 90 5.06 1.71 1.96
C THR A 90 4.61 2.81 2.90
N PHE A 91 3.96 2.41 3.98
CA PHE A 91 3.54 3.34 5.04
C PHE A 91 4.66 3.49 6.08
N ALA A 92 5.41 2.42 6.35
CA ALA A 92 6.48 2.41 7.34
C ALA A 92 7.64 3.32 6.92
N SER A 93 8.18 3.15 5.71
CA SER A 93 9.31 3.95 5.20
C SER A 93 8.94 5.44 5.07
N TRP A 94 7.71 5.76 4.66
CA TRP A 94 7.22 7.14 4.67
C TRP A 94 7.23 7.75 6.08
N ASN A 95 6.72 7.02 7.08
CA ASN A 95 6.69 7.53 8.46
C ASN A 95 8.08 7.59 9.10
N LEU A 96 9.01 6.73 8.69
CA LEU A 96 10.42 6.84 9.04
C LEU A 96 11.02 8.15 8.51
N SER A 97 10.84 8.46 7.21
CA SER A 97 11.33 9.74 6.65
C SER A 97 10.75 10.96 7.36
N VAL A 98 9.47 10.92 7.75
CA VAL A 98 8.86 11.99 8.57
C VAL A 98 9.57 12.10 9.94
N THR A 99 9.87 10.95 10.55
CA THR A 99 10.55 10.91 11.86
C THR A 99 11.96 11.46 11.74
N ASP A 100 12.71 11.12 10.70
CA ASP A 100 14.06 11.64 10.49
C ASP A 100 14.06 13.18 10.41
N LEU A 101 13.08 13.78 9.71
CA LEU A 101 12.90 15.24 9.70
C LEU A 101 12.65 15.81 11.10
N PHE A 102 11.87 15.11 11.93
CA PHE A 102 11.65 15.52 13.32
C PHE A 102 12.91 15.40 14.19
N ILE A 103 13.67 14.32 14.03
CA ILE A 103 14.94 14.10 14.74
C ILE A 103 15.94 15.20 14.38
N MET A 104 16.00 15.61 13.11
CA MET A 104 16.82 16.72 12.63
C MET A 104 16.31 18.12 13.05
N GLY A 105 15.23 18.20 13.82
CA GLY A 105 14.62 19.46 14.26
C GLY A 105 13.80 20.18 13.18
N GLN A 106 13.61 19.58 12.01
CA GLN A 106 12.84 20.13 10.90
C GLN A 106 11.34 19.85 11.04
N VAL A 107 10.74 20.32 12.13
CA VAL A 107 9.34 20.04 12.47
C VAL A 107 8.37 20.47 11.36
N ALA A 108 8.58 21.64 10.76
CA ALA A 108 7.74 22.11 9.66
C ALA A 108 7.79 21.17 8.45
N SER A 109 8.98 20.73 8.04
CA SER A 109 9.15 19.78 6.93
C SER A 109 8.46 18.45 7.23
N GLY A 110 8.61 17.91 8.44
CA GLY A 110 7.96 16.65 8.82
C GLY A 110 6.42 16.75 8.83
N LEU A 111 5.86 17.86 9.32
CA LEU A 111 4.42 18.10 9.25
C LEU A 111 3.92 18.23 7.80
N VAL A 112 4.67 18.93 6.95
CA VAL A 112 4.36 19.03 5.52
C VAL A 112 4.45 17.66 4.84
N ALA A 113 5.43 16.83 5.19
CA ALA A 113 5.59 15.47 4.67
C ALA A 113 4.40 14.56 5.02
N LEU A 114 3.82 14.69 6.23
CA LEU A 114 2.59 13.99 6.61
C LEU A 114 1.38 14.43 5.76
N VAL A 115 1.26 15.75 5.52
CA VAL A 115 0.16 16.29 4.72
C VAL A 115 0.31 15.88 3.26
N ILE A 116 1.47 16.12 2.64
CA ILE A 116 1.73 15.80 1.24
C ILE A 116 1.65 14.29 1.00
N GLY A 117 2.21 13.46 1.87
CA GLY A 117 2.12 12.00 1.73
C GLY A 117 0.67 11.51 1.76
N THR A 118 -0.16 12.04 2.65
CA THR A 118 -1.58 11.68 2.72
C THR A 118 -2.36 12.19 1.51
N GLN A 119 -2.24 13.50 1.20
CA GLN A 119 -3.04 14.15 0.17
C GLN A 119 -2.67 13.67 -1.23
N SER A 120 -1.38 13.52 -1.53
CA SER A 120 -0.93 13.00 -2.82
C SER A 120 -1.48 11.60 -3.08
N ALA A 121 -1.46 10.71 -2.08
CA ALA A 121 -1.97 9.36 -2.23
C ALA A 121 -3.51 9.34 -2.42
N ILE A 122 -4.26 10.15 -1.66
CA ILE A 122 -5.71 10.30 -1.83
C ILE A 122 -6.06 10.84 -3.22
N VAL A 123 -5.46 11.96 -3.64
CA VAL A 123 -5.72 12.57 -4.95
C VAL A 123 -5.36 11.62 -6.08
N SER A 124 -4.23 10.91 -5.95
CA SER A 124 -3.82 9.91 -6.93
C SER A 124 -4.84 8.79 -7.06
N TRP A 125 -5.34 8.25 -5.93
CA TRP A 125 -6.39 7.23 -5.94
C TRP A 125 -7.66 7.74 -6.63
N VAL A 126 -8.10 8.96 -6.33
CA VAL A 126 -9.29 9.58 -6.95
C VAL A 126 -9.10 9.67 -8.47
N MET A 127 -7.96 10.19 -8.94
CA MET A 127 -7.65 10.26 -10.37
C MET A 127 -7.67 8.88 -11.04
N GLY A 128 -7.12 7.86 -10.37
CA GLY A 128 -7.16 6.48 -10.84
C GLY A 128 -8.58 5.96 -11.00
N SER A 129 -9.43 6.20 -9.99
CA SER A 129 -10.84 5.82 -10.01
C SER A 129 -11.64 6.51 -11.13
N GLN A 130 -11.38 7.80 -11.36
CA GLN A 130 -12.02 8.59 -12.41
C GLN A 130 -11.60 8.10 -13.80
N LEU A 131 -10.32 7.78 -14.00
CA LEU A 131 -9.85 7.19 -15.24
C LEU A 131 -10.50 5.83 -15.50
N ALA A 132 -10.63 4.99 -14.47
CA ALA A 132 -11.32 3.71 -14.58
C ALA A 132 -12.79 3.89 -15.01
N ALA A 133 -13.52 4.81 -14.38
CA ALA A 133 -14.90 5.11 -14.74
C ALA A 133 -15.02 5.64 -16.19
N PHE A 134 -14.08 6.48 -16.64
CA PHE A 134 -14.02 6.95 -18.02
C PHE A 134 -13.78 5.80 -19.02
N VAL A 135 -12.86 4.89 -18.70
CA VAL A 135 -12.59 3.71 -19.52
C VAL A 135 -13.82 2.82 -19.63
N GLU A 136 -14.51 2.56 -18.51
CA GLU A 136 -15.75 1.78 -18.49
C GLU A 136 -16.87 2.43 -19.30
N TYR A 137 -17.03 3.76 -19.20
CA TYR A 137 -17.97 4.51 -20.03
C TYR A 137 -17.63 4.42 -21.52
N ARG A 138 -16.34 4.51 -21.89
CA ARG A 138 -15.89 4.53 -23.29
C ARG A 138 -15.87 3.14 -23.93
N PHE A 139 -15.60 2.12 -23.13
CA PHE A 139 -15.50 0.72 -23.52
C PHE A 139 -16.37 -0.11 -22.57
N PRO A 140 -17.71 0.01 -22.66
CA PRO A 140 -18.61 -0.76 -21.83
C PRO A 140 -18.38 -2.24 -22.13
N GLU A 141 -17.93 -2.98 -21.14
CA GLU A 141 -17.72 -4.41 -21.29
C GLU A 141 -19.08 -5.10 -21.36
N ARG A 142 -19.32 -5.79 -22.48
CA ARG A 142 -20.44 -6.72 -22.56
C ARG A 142 -20.03 -7.97 -21.80
N VAL A 143 -20.47 -8.08 -20.55
CA VAL A 143 -20.49 -9.39 -19.89
C VAL A 143 -21.48 -10.22 -20.69
N GLN A 144 -20.98 -11.09 -21.58
CA GLN A 144 -21.82 -12.10 -22.20
C GLN A 144 -22.22 -13.08 -21.10
N GLU A 145 -23.51 -13.17 -20.82
CA GLU A 145 -24.09 -14.14 -19.88
C GLU A 145 -23.90 -15.60 -20.35
N ASP A 146 -23.44 -15.82 -21.59
CA ASP A 146 -23.44 -17.12 -22.28
C ASP A 146 -22.20 -18.02 -22.04
N ASP A 147 -21.21 -17.61 -21.25
CA ASP A 147 -19.99 -18.41 -21.02
C ASP A 147 -20.15 -19.41 -19.86
N GLU A 148 -21.22 -20.22 -19.89
CA GLU A 148 -21.47 -21.29 -18.91
C GLU A 148 -20.61 -22.57 -19.15
N GLU A 149 -19.91 -22.69 -20.28
CA GLU A 149 -19.27 -23.97 -20.68
C GLU A 149 -17.73 -24.03 -20.65
N ILE A 150 -16.99 -22.92 -20.59
CA ILE A 150 -15.52 -22.97 -20.44
C ILE A 150 -15.17 -22.78 -18.97
N GLY A 151 -15.06 -23.90 -18.25
CA GLY A 151 -14.86 -23.91 -16.81
C GLY A 151 -13.74 -22.95 -16.33
N PRO A 152 -13.89 -22.32 -15.14
CA PRO A 152 -12.95 -21.34 -14.57
C PRO A 152 -11.48 -21.80 -14.57
N PHE A 153 -11.28 -23.11 -14.56
CA PHE A 153 -9.99 -23.78 -14.58
C PHE A 153 -9.18 -23.55 -15.86
N LEU A 154 -9.81 -23.54 -17.05
CA LEU A 154 -9.11 -23.37 -18.34
C LEU A 154 -8.72 -21.90 -18.60
N LYS A 155 -9.59 -20.94 -18.25
CA LYS A 155 -9.29 -19.49 -18.31
C LYS A 155 -8.12 -19.11 -17.37
N SER A 156 -8.00 -19.77 -16.22
CA SER A 156 -6.86 -19.58 -15.29
C SER A 156 -5.52 -20.09 -15.85
N GLN A 157 -5.51 -21.14 -16.69
CA GLN A 157 -4.27 -21.70 -17.23
C GLN A 157 -3.67 -20.81 -18.34
N HIS A 158 -4.48 -20.29 -19.26
CA HIS A 158 -4.00 -19.40 -20.33
C HIS A 158 -3.38 -18.10 -19.80
N LEU A 159 -3.88 -17.54 -18.71
CA LEU A 159 -3.25 -16.38 -18.06
C LEU A 159 -2.05 -16.71 -17.19
N ALA A 160 -1.92 -17.93 -16.68
CA ALA A 160 -0.61 -18.37 -16.19
C ALA A 160 0.42 -18.33 -17.34
N TYR A 161 0.06 -18.83 -18.53
CA TYR A 161 0.96 -18.85 -19.70
C TYR A 161 1.31 -17.46 -20.27
N VAL A 162 0.49 -16.42 -20.06
CA VAL A 162 0.78 -15.05 -20.55
C VAL A 162 1.25 -14.12 -19.43
N GLY A 163 0.63 -14.21 -18.25
CA GLY A 163 0.94 -13.40 -17.08
C GLY A 163 2.30 -13.72 -16.46
N PHE A 164 2.68 -15.00 -16.33
CA PHE A 164 4.00 -15.35 -15.80
C PHE A 164 5.15 -14.86 -16.70
N PRO A 165 5.10 -15.00 -18.04
CA PRO A 165 6.12 -14.41 -18.91
C PRO A 165 6.17 -12.89 -18.83
N LEU A 166 5.02 -12.20 -18.77
CA LEU A 166 5.01 -10.74 -18.63
C LEU A 166 5.64 -10.30 -17.30
N LEU A 167 5.31 -10.96 -16.20
CA LEU A 167 5.94 -10.70 -14.90
C LEU A 167 7.42 -11.00 -14.91
N ALA A 168 7.84 -12.09 -15.55
CA ALA A 168 9.25 -12.42 -15.70
C ALA A 168 9.98 -11.34 -16.52
N LEU A 169 9.37 -10.83 -17.61
CA LEU A 169 9.95 -9.75 -18.40
C LEU A 169 10.04 -8.44 -17.61
N LEU A 170 9.00 -8.08 -16.86
CA LEU A 170 9.03 -6.90 -15.99
C LEU A 170 10.09 -7.06 -14.90
N PHE A 171 10.12 -8.22 -14.24
CA PHE A 171 11.13 -8.55 -13.23
C PHE A 171 12.54 -8.44 -13.80
N ILE A 172 12.80 -9.01 -14.98
CA ILE A 172 14.09 -8.91 -15.68
C ILE A 172 14.40 -7.44 -16.01
N GLY A 173 13.44 -6.67 -16.51
CA GLY A 173 13.61 -5.26 -16.82
C GLY A 173 14.05 -4.45 -15.59
N PHE A 174 13.33 -4.59 -14.48
CA PHE A 174 13.72 -3.93 -13.23
C PHE A 174 15.03 -4.48 -12.67
N SER A 175 15.31 -5.78 -12.82
CA SER A 175 16.57 -6.40 -12.40
C SER A 175 17.77 -5.82 -13.17
N ILE A 176 17.62 -5.53 -14.46
CA ILE A 176 18.66 -4.89 -15.27
C ILE A 176 18.91 -3.47 -14.77
N LEU A 177 17.86 -2.73 -14.41
CA LEU A 177 18.01 -1.45 -13.76
C LEU A 177 18.75 -1.64 -12.43
N VAL A 178 18.31 -2.58 -11.56
CA VAL A 178 18.94 -2.93 -10.25
C VAL A 178 20.44 -3.08 -10.43
N TRP A 179 20.84 -3.75 -11.50
CA TRP A 179 22.23 -4.05 -11.81
C TRP A 179 23.12 -2.83 -12.11
N GLN A 180 22.53 -1.70 -12.51
CA GLN A 180 23.27 -0.46 -12.77
C GLN A 180 23.63 0.32 -11.50
N ASP A 181 23.07 -0.06 -10.36
CA ASP A 181 23.35 0.56 -9.07
C ASP A 181 24.68 0.07 -8.46
N ASP A 182 25.20 0.82 -7.50
CA ASP A 182 26.40 0.48 -6.77
C ASP A 182 26.27 -0.89 -6.09
N SER A 183 27.39 -1.60 -5.96
CA SER A 183 27.38 -3.00 -5.53
C SER A 183 26.67 -3.23 -4.19
N ARG A 184 26.87 -2.32 -3.23
CA ARG A 184 26.24 -2.41 -1.92
C ARG A 184 24.71 -2.19 -1.98
N ASN A 185 24.26 -1.16 -2.70
CA ASN A 185 22.84 -0.87 -2.88
C ASN A 185 22.14 -2.00 -3.62
N ARG A 186 22.78 -2.50 -4.68
CA ARG A 186 22.31 -3.63 -5.47
C ARG A 186 22.06 -4.85 -4.58
N ASP A 187 23.04 -5.22 -3.76
CA ASP A 187 22.95 -6.41 -2.91
C ASP A 187 21.86 -6.26 -1.84
N GLU A 188 21.68 -5.06 -1.28
CA GLU A 188 20.57 -4.75 -0.36
C GLU A 188 19.20 -4.90 -1.04
N ILE A 189 19.03 -4.37 -2.25
CA ILE A 189 17.77 -4.49 -3.02
C ILE A 189 17.42 -5.96 -3.27
N TRP A 190 18.41 -6.78 -3.63
CA TRP A 190 18.19 -8.20 -3.88
C TRP A 190 17.72 -8.92 -2.63
N ILE A 191 18.35 -8.65 -1.49
CA ILE A 191 17.92 -9.24 -0.22
C ILE A 191 16.53 -8.72 0.17
N ALA A 192 16.26 -7.43 0.04
CA ALA A 192 14.94 -6.86 0.30
C ALA A 192 13.86 -7.51 -0.59
N THR A 193 14.17 -7.73 -1.87
CA THR A 193 13.30 -8.42 -2.83
C THR A 193 13.02 -9.86 -2.39
N LEU A 194 14.03 -10.59 -1.91
CA LEU A 194 13.85 -11.95 -1.39
C LEU A 194 13.03 -12.00 -0.10
N LEU A 195 13.10 -10.95 0.72
CA LEU A 195 12.35 -10.81 1.97
C LEU A 195 10.91 -10.31 1.77
N ALA A 196 10.61 -9.66 0.64
CA ALA A 196 9.31 -9.09 0.32
C ALA A 196 8.10 -10.04 0.52
N PRO A 197 8.16 -11.32 0.12
CA PRO A 197 7.07 -12.27 0.36
C PRO A 197 6.65 -12.39 1.83
N VAL A 198 7.60 -12.32 2.77
CA VAL A 198 7.30 -12.45 4.21
C VAL A 198 6.36 -11.33 4.67
N GLY A 199 6.70 -10.09 4.31
CA GLY A 199 5.87 -8.93 4.66
C GLY A 199 4.50 -8.98 3.96
N ALA A 200 4.49 -9.24 2.65
CA ALA A 200 3.25 -9.22 1.87
C ALA A 200 2.26 -10.32 2.31
N LEU A 201 2.75 -11.54 2.60
CA LEU A 201 1.92 -12.63 3.11
C LEU A 201 1.43 -12.31 4.52
N GLY A 202 2.27 -11.74 5.39
CA GLY A 202 1.86 -11.28 6.72
C GLY A 202 0.72 -10.27 6.66
N ARG A 203 0.85 -9.24 5.81
CA ARG A 203 -0.20 -8.25 5.56
C ARG A 203 -1.48 -8.89 5.02
N TRP A 204 -1.36 -9.82 4.07
CA TRP A 204 -2.50 -10.54 3.51
C TRP A 204 -3.27 -11.33 4.58
N GLN A 205 -2.58 -11.99 5.52
CA GLN A 205 -3.26 -12.67 6.63
C GLN A 205 -3.97 -11.67 7.56
N LEU A 206 -3.31 -10.56 7.90
CA LEU A 206 -3.86 -9.53 8.78
C LEU A 206 -5.07 -8.83 8.17
N ALA A 207 -5.12 -8.66 6.85
CA ALA A 207 -6.25 -8.04 6.15
C ALA A 207 -7.60 -8.73 6.42
N ARG A 208 -7.59 -10.00 6.85
CA ARG A 208 -8.81 -10.73 7.29
C ARG A 208 -9.50 -10.07 8.49
N LEU A 209 -8.77 -9.31 9.30
CA LEU A 209 -9.29 -8.57 10.44
C LEU A 209 -10.08 -7.31 10.04
N ASN A 210 -9.89 -6.80 8.82
CA ASN A 210 -10.60 -5.60 8.34
C ASN A 210 -12.12 -5.81 8.31
N LYS A 211 -12.58 -7.04 8.07
CA LYS A 211 -14.01 -7.40 8.08
C LYS A 211 -14.67 -7.29 9.46
N ARG A 212 -13.90 -7.20 10.55
CA ARG A 212 -14.41 -7.21 11.93
C ARG A 212 -14.69 -5.81 12.50
N GLY A 213 -14.12 -4.76 11.92
CA GLY A 213 -14.07 -3.44 12.56
C GLY A 213 -15.15 -2.45 12.15
N GLY A 214 -16.08 -2.82 11.26
CA GLY A 214 -17.15 -1.95 10.76
C GLY A 214 -16.61 -0.78 9.94
N TRP A 215 -16.11 0.25 10.63
CA TRP A 215 -15.52 1.46 10.03
C TRP A 215 -14.01 1.59 10.29
N PHE A 216 -13.44 0.80 11.20
CA PHE A 216 -12.00 0.82 11.49
C PHE A 216 -11.32 -0.42 10.93
N PHE A 217 -10.30 -0.24 10.08
CA PHE A 217 -9.65 -1.32 9.36
C PHE A 217 -8.47 -1.91 10.15
N TRP A 218 -8.81 -2.75 11.14
CA TRP A 218 -7.85 -3.31 12.09
C TRP A 218 -6.70 -4.10 11.46
N GLY A 219 -6.95 -4.81 10.37
CA GLY A 219 -5.92 -5.57 9.66
C GLY A 219 -4.85 -4.67 9.08
N THR A 220 -5.24 -3.63 8.34
CA THR A 220 -4.31 -2.68 7.72
C THR A 220 -3.59 -1.85 8.78
N TYR A 221 -4.32 -1.35 9.78
CA TYR A 221 -3.73 -0.66 10.92
C TYR A 221 -2.67 -1.53 11.62
N THR A 222 -3.01 -2.77 11.96
CA THR A 222 -2.09 -3.68 12.67
C THR A 222 -0.87 -4.01 11.81
N ALA A 223 -1.06 -4.24 10.51
CA ALA A 223 0.05 -4.52 9.59
C ALA A 223 1.03 -3.33 9.53
N ASN A 224 0.51 -2.11 9.38
CA ASN A 224 1.32 -0.89 9.39
C ASN A 224 2.06 -0.70 10.73
N MET A 225 1.41 -0.93 11.87
CA MET A 225 2.05 -0.80 13.18
C MET A 225 3.12 -1.86 13.44
N LEU A 226 2.92 -3.10 12.98
CA LEU A 226 3.93 -4.15 13.08
C LEU A 226 5.14 -3.85 12.20
N ALA A 227 4.92 -3.35 10.98
CA ALA A 227 6.00 -2.92 10.11
C ALA A 227 6.83 -1.80 10.74
N ILE A 228 6.17 -0.78 11.29
CA ILE A 228 6.84 0.31 12.02
C ILE A 228 7.61 -0.22 13.23
N SER A 229 7.05 -1.17 13.98
CA SER A 229 7.75 -1.77 15.11
C SER A 229 9.02 -2.50 14.67
N VAL A 230 9.00 -3.15 13.51
CA VAL A 230 10.19 -3.76 12.90
C VAL A 230 11.20 -2.69 12.51
N ASP A 231 10.79 -1.64 11.79
CA ASP A 231 11.68 -0.55 11.37
C ASP A 231 12.31 0.14 12.58
N VAL A 232 11.53 0.47 13.60
CA VAL A 232 12.02 1.06 14.85
C VAL A 232 13.17 0.24 15.45
N VAL A 233 13.02 -1.08 15.52
CA VAL A 233 14.06 -1.96 16.08
C VAL A 233 15.28 -1.96 15.18
N VAL A 234 15.10 -2.08 13.87
CA VAL A 234 16.21 -2.12 12.91
C VAL A 234 16.97 -0.81 12.88
N GLU A 235 16.28 0.33 12.77
CA GLU A 235 16.91 1.65 12.75
C GLU A 235 17.62 1.97 14.07
N SER A 236 17.05 1.54 15.20
CA SER A 236 17.73 1.65 16.49
C SER A 236 19.02 0.82 16.54
N ILE A 237 19.06 -0.37 15.93
CA ILE A 237 20.28 -1.19 15.80
C ILE A 237 21.28 -0.50 14.86
N ILE A 238 20.82 0.08 13.77
CA ILE A 238 21.67 0.79 12.80
C ILE A 238 22.38 1.97 13.44
N VAL A 239 21.67 2.75 14.26
CA VAL A 239 22.28 3.83 15.04
C VAL A 239 23.14 3.29 16.19
N ALA A 240 22.83 2.09 16.70
CA ALA A 240 23.52 1.54 17.85
C ALA A 240 24.86 0.87 17.56
N GLU A 241 25.08 0.41 16.33
CA GLU A 241 26.20 -0.46 15.99
C GLU A 241 27.08 0.18 14.89
N GLU A 242 28.41 0.05 15.01
CA GLU A 242 29.33 0.56 13.98
C GLU A 242 29.25 -0.23 12.68
N THR A 243 28.90 -1.53 12.77
CA THR A 243 28.77 -2.41 11.61
C THR A 243 27.49 -3.24 11.72
N VAL A 244 26.69 -3.21 10.65
CA VAL A 244 25.40 -3.90 10.58
C VAL A 244 25.42 -4.84 9.39
N ASN A 245 24.90 -6.04 9.59
CA ASN A 245 24.80 -7.03 8.52
C ASN A 245 23.84 -6.55 7.42
N LEU A 246 24.18 -6.80 6.16
CA LEU A 246 23.38 -6.40 5.00
C LEU A 246 21.94 -6.95 5.05
N VAL A 247 21.71 -8.12 5.63
CA VAL A 247 20.36 -8.67 5.83
C VAL A 247 19.53 -7.76 6.73
N VAL A 248 20.12 -7.23 7.81
CA VAL A 248 19.43 -6.32 8.73
C VAL A 248 19.09 -5.01 8.01
N LEU A 249 20.02 -4.47 7.22
CA LEU A 249 19.79 -3.27 6.40
C LEU A 249 18.67 -3.45 5.37
N ALA A 250 18.47 -4.66 4.86
CA ALA A 250 17.43 -4.96 3.88
C ALA A 250 16.02 -5.21 4.49
N ILE A 251 15.91 -5.38 5.82
CA ILE A 251 14.62 -5.66 6.48
C ILE A 251 13.59 -4.53 6.29
N PRO A 252 13.95 -3.24 6.46
CA PRO A 252 13.00 -2.13 6.31
C PRO A 252 12.41 -2.07 4.91
N SER A 253 13.26 -2.19 3.89
CA SER A 253 12.83 -2.20 2.49
C SER A 253 12.12 -3.49 2.06
N GLY A 254 12.47 -4.63 2.66
CA GLY A 254 11.90 -5.93 2.31
C GLY A 254 10.66 -6.30 3.12
N ILE A 255 10.86 -6.67 4.39
CA ILE A 255 9.78 -7.19 5.24
C ILE A 255 8.82 -6.07 5.63
N ALA A 256 9.32 -5.01 6.27
CA ALA A 256 8.46 -3.96 6.82
C ALA A 256 7.78 -3.16 5.71
N GLY A 257 8.53 -2.83 4.65
CA GLY A 257 8.02 -2.19 3.45
C GLY A 257 6.85 -2.94 2.81
N CYS A 258 6.94 -4.27 2.69
CA CYS A 258 5.85 -5.10 2.15
C CYS A 258 4.71 -5.41 3.14
N LEU A 259 5.02 -5.41 4.44
CA LEU A 259 4.04 -5.60 5.51
C LEU A 259 3.16 -4.37 5.70
N SER A 260 3.70 -3.18 5.45
CA SER A 260 2.94 -1.93 5.46
C SER A 260 2.39 -1.58 4.07
N THR A 261 1.44 -0.64 3.98
CA THR A 261 0.93 -0.17 2.68
C THR A 261 0.20 1.17 2.80
N VAL A 262 0.37 2.03 1.79
CA VAL A 262 -0.41 3.28 1.64
C VAL A 262 -1.60 3.07 0.71
N SER A 263 -1.44 2.27 -0.35
CA SER A 263 -2.50 2.08 -1.34
C SER A 263 -3.75 1.44 -0.74
N THR A 264 -3.61 0.42 0.12
CA THR A 264 -4.76 -0.16 0.84
C THR A 264 -5.33 0.83 1.87
N PHE A 265 -4.48 1.54 2.62
CA PHE A 265 -4.90 2.54 3.61
C PHE A 265 -5.75 3.65 2.97
N VAL A 266 -5.34 4.19 1.82
CA VAL A 266 -6.12 5.19 1.09
C VAL A 266 -7.40 4.61 0.49
N ASN A 267 -7.34 3.40 -0.05
CA ASN A 267 -8.54 2.74 -0.56
C ASN A 267 -9.61 2.55 0.53
N GLU A 268 -9.19 2.27 1.75
CA GLU A 268 -10.06 2.16 2.93
C GLU A 268 -10.67 3.49 3.35
N ILE A 269 -9.86 4.55 3.38
CA ILE A 269 -10.31 5.94 3.61
C ILE A 269 -11.40 6.32 2.59
N GLN A 270 -11.15 6.04 1.32
CA GLN A 270 -12.06 6.35 0.22
C GLN A 270 -13.33 5.48 0.25
N SER A 271 -13.20 4.22 0.68
CA SER A 271 -14.37 3.37 0.95
C SER A 271 -15.27 4.00 2.02
N LEU A 272 -14.70 4.50 3.13
CA LEU A 272 -15.50 5.20 4.14
C LEU A 272 -16.22 6.41 3.55
N GLN A 273 -15.54 7.24 2.75
CA GLN A 273 -16.13 8.41 2.09
C GLN A 273 -17.32 8.05 1.20
N LYS A 274 -17.20 7.03 0.34
CA LYS A 274 -18.29 6.58 -0.53
C LYS A 274 -19.52 6.11 0.26
N HIS A 275 -19.31 5.46 1.40
CA HIS A 275 -20.42 5.07 2.29
C HIS A 275 -21.11 6.30 2.91
N LEU A 276 -20.41 7.43 3.09
CA LEU A 276 -21.02 8.71 3.50
C LEU A 276 -21.94 9.24 2.41
N GLU A 277 -21.41 9.38 1.19
CA GLU A 277 -22.13 9.98 0.06
C GLU A 277 -23.42 9.20 -0.25
N ILE A 278 -23.38 7.86 -0.21
CA ILE A 278 -24.58 7.02 -0.45
C ILE A 278 -25.61 7.23 0.66
N LYS A 279 -25.16 7.32 1.92
CA LYS A 279 -26.04 7.47 3.07
C LYS A 279 -26.70 8.85 3.08
N ASP A 280 -25.96 9.90 2.79
CA ASP A 280 -26.48 11.26 2.70
C ASP A 280 -27.56 11.35 1.60
N VAL A 281 -27.33 10.77 0.42
CA VAL A 281 -28.36 10.70 -0.65
C VAL A 281 -29.59 9.91 -0.19
N SER A 282 -29.40 8.80 0.53
CA SER A 282 -30.54 8.01 1.03
C SER A 282 -31.34 8.71 2.13
N GLU A 283 -30.66 9.47 2.99
CA GLU A 283 -31.28 10.28 4.04
C GLU A 283 -31.97 11.51 3.45
N GLU A 284 -31.41 12.17 2.44
CA GLU A 284 -32.09 13.27 1.71
C GLU A 284 -33.38 12.81 1.03
N ILE A 285 -33.39 11.61 0.42
CA ILE A 285 -34.60 11.01 -0.15
C ILE A 285 -35.65 10.72 0.94
N ALA A 286 -35.21 10.28 2.13
CA ALA A 286 -36.10 9.98 3.25
C ALA A 286 -36.60 11.23 3.99
N GLU A 287 -35.76 12.26 4.16
CA GLU A 287 -36.11 13.54 4.80
C GLU A 287 -36.96 14.44 3.88
N ALA A 288 -36.93 14.22 2.56
CA ALA A 288 -37.93 14.78 1.65
C ALA A 288 -39.37 14.28 1.97
N GLU A 289 -39.52 13.23 2.79
CA GLU A 289 -40.81 12.70 3.25
C GLU A 289 -41.17 13.05 4.72
N GLU A 290 -40.25 13.55 5.57
CA GLU A 290 -40.57 13.88 6.97
C GLU A 290 -39.75 15.05 7.57
N GLU A 291 -40.44 15.95 8.28
CA GLU A 291 -39.92 17.23 8.79
C GLU A 291 -39.15 17.10 10.14
N GLN A 292 -37.91 17.63 10.13
CA GLN A 292 -37.04 18.12 11.22
C GLN A 292 -36.92 17.39 12.58
N VAL A 293 -35.68 16.96 12.91
CA VAL A 293 -35.10 17.08 14.28
C VAL A 293 -33.60 17.42 14.22
N LYS A 294 -33.17 18.44 14.96
CA LYS A 294 -31.75 18.80 15.20
C LYS A 294 -31.00 17.68 15.98
N LYS A 295 -30.38 16.76 15.25
CA LYS A 295 -29.23 15.95 15.70
C LYS A 295 -27.97 16.50 15.04
N VAL A 296 -26.79 16.33 15.64
CA VAL A 296 -25.53 16.49 14.88
C VAL A 296 -25.68 15.60 13.64
N PRO A 297 -25.59 16.16 12.42
CA PRO A 297 -25.85 15.41 11.21
C PRO A 297 -25.02 14.14 11.23
N GLN A 298 -25.65 13.01 10.96
CA GLN A 298 -24.99 11.71 10.97
C GLN A 298 -23.77 11.70 10.04
N ALA A 299 -23.83 12.50 8.95
CA ALA A 299 -22.72 12.91 8.09
C ALA A 299 -21.46 13.39 8.86
N ILE A 300 -21.58 14.28 9.86
CA ILE A 300 -20.43 14.79 10.63
C ILE A 300 -19.78 13.67 11.45
N LYS A 301 -20.58 12.80 12.05
CA LYS A 301 -20.04 11.65 12.82
C LYS A 301 -19.33 10.66 11.91
N ASP A 302 -19.85 10.47 10.72
CA ASP A 302 -19.30 9.50 9.77
C ASP A 302 -18.05 10.08 9.06
N MET A 303 -17.99 11.40 8.78
CA MET A 303 -16.74 12.10 8.43
C MET A 303 -15.68 11.98 9.54
N ALA A 304 -16.08 12.15 10.81
CA ALA A 304 -15.15 12.05 11.93
C ALA A 304 -14.44 10.68 11.99
N LYS A 305 -15.11 9.59 11.59
CA LYS A 305 -14.50 8.24 11.53
C LYS A 305 -13.30 8.19 10.59
N GLN A 306 -13.39 8.82 9.43
CA GLN A 306 -12.29 8.89 8.46
C GLN A 306 -11.07 9.61 9.06
N TYR A 307 -11.29 10.79 9.66
CA TYR A 307 -10.23 11.55 10.32
C TYR A 307 -9.65 10.81 11.52
N ILE A 308 -10.48 10.15 12.33
CA ILE A 308 -10.01 9.33 13.46
C ILE A 308 -9.13 8.18 12.95
N TYR A 309 -9.51 7.49 11.88
CA TYR A 309 -8.70 6.41 11.31
C TYR A 309 -7.33 6.91 10.82
N VAL A 310 -7.30 8.05 10.12
CA VAL A 310 -6.05 8.69 9.66
C VAL A 310 -5.18 9.13 10.82
N LEU A 311 -5.75 9.88 11.77
CA LEU A 311 -5.04 10.40 12.93
C LEU A 311 -4.53 9.29 13.85
N ALA A 312 -5.32 8.23 14.05
CA ALA A 312 -4.88 7.06 14.79
C ALA A 312 -3.68 6.40 14.10
N SER A 313 -3.72 6.21 12.78
CA SER A 313 -2.66 5.55 12.03
C SER A 313 -1.36 6.37 11.99
N LEU A 314 -1.44 7.67 11.69
CA LEU A 314 -0.27 8.54 11.63
C LEU A 314 0.25 8.90 13.03
N GLY A 315 -0.65 9.16 13.99
CA GLY A 315 -0.26 9.50 15.35
C GLY A 315 0.43 8.35 16.07
N SER A 316 -0.07 7.12 15.93
CA SER A 316 0.58 5.94 16.50
C SER A 316 1.92 5.63 15.83
N ALA A 317 2.01 5.79 14.51
CA ALA A 317 3.27 5.66 13.76
C ALA A 317 4.35 6.59 14.31
N GLN A 318 4.06 7.89 14.39
CA GLN A 318 5.02 8.88 14.85
C GLN A 318 5.34 8.70 16.34
N ALA A 319 4.37 8.32 17.17
CA ALA A 319 4.63 8.00 18.56
C ALA A 319 5.62 6.83 18.73
N LEU A 320 5.43 5.72 18.01
CA LEU A 320 6.32 4.57 18.08
C LEU A 320 7.75 4.91 17.65
N PHE A 321 7.89 5.61 16.52
CA PHE A 321 9.19 6.02 16.00
C PHE A 321 9.91 6.99 16.93
N LEU A 322 9.26 8.09 17.35
CA LEU A 322 9.89 9.11 18.18
C LEU A 322 10.23 8.61 19.59
N LEU A 323 9.34 7.84 20.22
CA LEU A 323 9.57 7.32 21.57
C LEU A 323 10.71 6.31 21.64
N THR A 324 11.05 5.67 20.53
CA THR A 324 12.03 4.58 20.53
C THR A 324 13.26 4.96 19.69
N TYR A 325 13.14 4.94 18.36
CA TYR A 325 14.23 5.29 17.45
C TYR A 325 14.72 6.72 17.67
N GLY A 326 13.80 7.69 17.78
CA GLY A 326 14.16 9.09 18.10
C GLY A 326 14.93 9.23 19.41
N THR A 327 14.48 8.52 20.47
CA THR A 327 15.17 8.52 21.76
C THR A 327 16.57 7.90 21.66
N VAL A 328 16.73 6.77 20.97
CA VAL A 328 18.05 6.15 20.75
C VAL A 328 18.98 7.11 20.03
N THR A 329 18.50 7.73 18.95
CA THR A 329 19.30 8.68 18.14
C THR A 329 19.71 9.90 18.94
N TRP A 330 18.80 10.53 19.69
CA TRP A 330 19.14 11.69 20.53
C TRP A 330 20.08 11.36 21.69
N THR A 331 20.09 10.12 22.18
CA THR A 331 21.02 9.73 23.26
C THR A 331 22.43 9.40 22.78
N ARG A 332 22.61 9.15 21.47
CA ARG A 332 23.89 8.75 20.87
C ARG A 332 24.54 9.82 20.00
N GLY A 333 23.77 10.78 19.49
CA GLY A 333 24.26 11.98 18.79
C GLY A 333 24.73 13.07 19.74
#